data_AF-A0AA95JNH6-F1
#
_entry.id   AF-A0AA95JNH6-F1
#
_cell.length_a   1.000
_cell.length_b   1.000
_cell.length_c   1.000
_cell.angle_alpha   90.00
_cell.angle_beta   90.00
_cell.angle_gamma   90.00
#
_symmetry.space_group_name_H-M   'P 1'
#
loop_
_entity.id
_entity.type
_entity.pdbx_description
1 polymer ?
#
loop_
_entity_poly.entity_id
_entity_poly.type
_entity_poly.pdbx_seq_one_letter_code
_entity_poly.pdbx_strand_id
1 'polypeptide(L)' 'MSHTKISLSLSESDVAFLDTEAVSGRYASRSAAVQDAVRLLRESRLADAYAEAYAEGYDDEWDAAVGDGLASA' A
#
# COMPACT_ATOMS: atom_id res chain seq x y z
N MET A 1 -18.02 3.22 4.75
CA MET A 1 -17.26 1.96 4.93
C MET A 1 -17.51 1.44 6.33
N SER A 2 -17.60 0.13 6.51
CA SER A 2 -17.75 -0.49 7.83
C SER A 2 -16.39 -0.64 8.49
N HIS A 3 -16.28 -0.31 9.78
CA HIS A 3 -15.09 -0.57 10.59
C HIS A 3 -15.46 -1.49 11.75
N THR A 4 -14.63 -2.51 12.00
CA THR A 4 -14.76 -3.41 13.15
C THR A 4 -13.66 -3.10 14.15
N LYS A 5 -14.04 -2.88 15.42
CA LYS A 5 -13.07 -2.75 16.51
C LYS A 5 -12.59 -4.14 16.91
N ILE A 6 -11.29 -4.26 17.10
CA ILE A 6 -10.63 -5.50 17.50
C ILE A 6 -9.76 -5.23 18.73
N SER A 7 -9.60 -6.24 19.59
CA SER A 7 -8.59 -6.23 20.65
C SER A 7 -7.33 -6.90 20.12
N LEU A 8 -6.17 -6.29 20.35
CA LEU A 8 -4.87 -6.75 19.87
C LEU A 8 -3.88 -6.80 21.03
N SER A 9 -3.10 -7.86 21.09
CA SER A 9 -1.91 -7.93 21.95
C SER A 9 -0.69 -7.51 21.14
N LEU A 10 -0.02 -6.45 21.58
CA LEU A 10 1.20 -5.91 20.99
C LEU A 10 2.27 -5.74 22.07
N SER A 11 3.54 -5.76 21.68
CA SER A 11 4.61 -5.44 22.62
C SER A 11 4.54 -3.97 23.05
N GLU A 12 5.08 -3.63 24.22
CA GLU A 12 5.14 -2.24 24.67
C GLU A 12 5.91 -1.35 23.68
N SER A 13 6.96 -1.88 23.05
CA SER A 13 7.73 -1.18 22.02
C SER A 13 6.90 -0.88 20.77
N ASP A 14 6.03 -1.81 20.34
CA ASP A 14 5.18 -1.58 19.17
C ASP A 14 4.12 -0.51 19.46
N VAL A 15 3.56 -0.51 20.68
CA VAL A 15 2.62 0.53 21.10
C VAL A 15 3.30 1.90 21.13
N ALA A 16 4.53 1.99 21.68
CA ALA A 16 5.29 3.23 21.73
C ALA A 16 5.66 3.75 20.32
N PHE A 17 5.94 2.86 19.39
CA PHE A 17 6.14 3.22 17.98
C PHE A 17 4.86 3.83 17.37
N LEU A 18 3.71 3.16 17.53
CA LEU A 18 2.43 3.66 17.03
C LEU A 18 2.05 5.02 17.65
N ASP A 19 2.40 5.24 18.92
CA ASP A 19 2.23 6.53 19.59
C ASP A 19 3.08 7.63 18.95
N THR A 20 4.35 7.33 18.70
CA THR A 20 5.27 8.28 18.06
C THR A 20 4.76 8.70 16.69
N GLU A 21 4.25 7.76 15.90
CA GLU A 21 3.71 8.05 14.57
C GLU A 21 2.39 8.85 14.61
N ALA A 22 1.60 8.71 15.68
CA ALA A 22 0.41 9.54 15.88
C ALA A 22 0.78 10.96 16.37
N VAL A 23 1.72 11.05 17.31
CA VAL A 23 2.19 12.34 17.88
C VAL A 23 2.95 13.16 16.85
N SER A 24 3.71 12.52 15.95
CA SER A 24 4.39 13.20 14.83
C SER A 24 3.42 13.77 13.80
N GLY A 25 2.12 13.47 13.90
CA GLY A 25 1.09 13.90 12.97
C GLY A 25 1.04 13.10 11.68
N ARG A 26 1.88 12.06 11.53
CA ARG A 26 1.85 11.17 10.36
C ARG A 26 0.53 10.42 10.24
N TYR A 27 -0.05 10.01 11.37
CA TYR A 27 -1.38 9.39 11.42
C TYR A 27 -2.29 10.07 12.44
N ALA A 28 -3.57 10.16 12.11
CA ALA A 28 -4.58 10.75 13.00
C ALA A 28 -4.87 9.90 14.27
N SER A 29 -4.47 8.63 14.29
CA SER A 29 -4.61 7.74 15.45
C SER A 29 -3.75 6.48 15.29
N ARG A 30 -3.57 5.72 16.39
CA ARG A 30 -2.99 4.36 16.35
C ARG A 30 -3.72 3.45 15.37
N SER A 31 -5.06 3.53 15.31
CA SER A 31 -5.86 2.72 14.38
C SER A 31 -5.59 3.07 12.92
N ALA A 32 -5.34 4.34 12.59
CA ALA A 32 -4.96 4.75 11.23
C ALA A 32 -3.59 4.18 10.84
N ALA A 33 -2.61 4.21 11.75
CA ALA A 33 -1.30 3.59 11.54
C ALA A 33 -1.40 2.07 11.35
N VAL A 34 -2.19 1.37 12.18
CA VAL A 34 -2.42 -0.08 12.03
C VAL A 34 -3.14 -0.42 10.72
N GLN A 35 -4.10 0.40 10.29
CA GLN A 35 -4.78 0.20 9.03
C GLN A 35 -3.84 0.38 7.83
N ASP A 36 -2.90 1.33 7.91
CA ASP A 36 -1.86 1.48 6.90
C ASP A 36 -0.89 0.30 6.86
N ALA A 37 -0.48 -0.21 8.03
CA ALA A 37 0.34 -1.43 8.11
C ALA A 37 -0.34 -2.64 7.46
N VAL A 38 -1.67 -2.80 7.62
CA VAL A 38 -2.44 -3.85 6.93
C VAL A 38 -2.44 -3.65 5.42
N ARG A 39 -2.53 -2.41 4.93
CA ARG A 39 -2.43 -2.09 3.50
C ARG A 39 -1.05 -2.46 2.96
N LEU A 40 0.02 -2.06 3.64
CA LEU A 40 1.39 -2.38 3.26
C LEU A 40 1.64 -3.90 3.23
N LEU A 41 1.07 -4.66 4.16
CA LEU A 41 1.17 -6.13 4.16
C LEU A 41 0.44 -6.78 2.97
N ARG A 42 -0.62 -6.16 2.45
CA ARG A 42 -1.28 -6.62 1.21
C ARG A 42 -0.40 -6.30 0.01
N GLU A 43 0.15 -5.10 -0.04
CA GLU A 43 1.03 -4.65 -1.13
C GLU A 43 2.32 -5.45 -1.20
N SER A 44 2.91 -5.81 -0.06
CA SER A 44 4.12 -6.63 -0.04
C SER A 44 3.92 -8.01 -0.66
N ARG A 45 2.69 -8.52 -0.69
CA ARG A 45 2.34 -9.79 -1.35
C ARG A 45 2.06 -9.62 -2.84
N LEU A 46 1.88 -8.39 -3.32
CA LEU A 46 1.68 -8.11 -4.73
C LEU A 46 3.01 -8.09 -5.50
N ALA A 47 4.15 -7.85 -4.85
CA ALA A 47 5.45 -7.78 -5.50
C ALA A 47 5.75 -9.05 -6.32
N ASP A 48 5.58 -10.23 -5.71
CA ASP A 48 5.79 -11.51 -6.40
C ASP A 48 4.77 -11.73 -7.53
N ALA A 49 3.51 -11.34 -7.31
CA ALA A 49 2.47 -11.45 -8.33
C ALA A 49 2.74 -10.53 -9.54
N TYR A 50 3.24 -9.31 -9.30
CA TYR A 50 3.69 -8.42 -10.38
C TYR A 50 4.92 -8.97 -11.09
N ALA A 51 5.89 -9.51 -10.35
CA ALA A 51 7.08 -10.10 -10.94
C ALA A 51 6.73 -11.29 -11.86
N GLU A 52 5.82 -12.16 -11.43
CA GLU A 52 5.30 -13.26 -12.26
C GLU A 52 4.60 -12.73 -13.51
N ALA A 53 3.68 -11.76 -13.34
CA ALA A 53 2.95 -11.18 -14.47
C ALA A 53 3.88 -10.51 -15.50
N TYR A 54 4.95 -9.83 -15.06
CA TYR A 54 5.94 -9.27 -15.97
C TYR A 54 6.82 -10.35 -16.63
N ALA A 55 7.02 -11.50 -15.97
CA ALA A 55 7.77 -12.61 -16.53
C ALA A 55 7.01 -13.35 -17.66
N GLU A 56 5.68 -13.27 -17.68
CA GLU A 56 4.85 -13.77 -18.79
C GLU A 56 5.15 -13.08 -20.13
N GLY A 57 5.82 -11.92 -20.08
CA GLY A 57 6.28 -11.17 -21.25
C GLY A 57 5.42 -9.94 -21.55
N TYR A 58 6.00 -9.02 -22.31
CA TYR A 58 5.34 -7.84 -22.82
C TYR A 58 4.92 -8.07 -24.28
N ASP A 59 3.76 -7.54 -24.65
CA ASP A 59 3.29 -7.54 -26.03
C ASP A 59 3.66 -6.20 -26.67
N ASP A 60 4.67 -6.23 -27.55
CA ASP A 60 5.22 -5.07 -28.25
C ASP A 60 4.18 -4.31 -29.09
N GLU A 61 3.02 -4.91 -29.41
CA GLU A 61 1.93 -4.21 -30.10
C GLU A 61 1.39 -3.03 -29.29
N TRP A 62 1.53 -3.06 -27.96
CA TRP A 62 1.12 -1.96 -27.08
C TRP A 62 2.00 -0.72 -27.19
N ASP A 63 3.23 -0.83 -27.70
CA ASP A 63 4.13 0.33 -27.85
C ASP A 63 3.53 1.38 -28.80
N ALA A 64 2.73 0.95 -29.78
CA ALA A 64 2.09 1.86 -30.74
C ALA A 64 1.11 2.85 -30.08
N ALA A 65 0.51 2.47 -28.95
CA ALA A 65 -0.47 3.29 -28.23
C ALA A 65 0.17 4.30 -27.26
N VAL A 66 1.50 4.26 -27.04
CA VAL A 66 2.18 5.11 -26.05
C VAL A 66 2.02 6.62 -26.33
N GLY A 67 1.82 6.99 -27.59
CA GLY A 67 1.70 8.37 -28.06
C GLY A 67 0.28 8.91 -28.16
N ASP A 68 -0.74 8.07 -27.92
CA ASP A 68 -2.13 8.45 -28.15
C ASP A 68 -2.57 9.60 -27.25
N GLY A 69 -3.18 10.63 -27.85
CA GLY A 69 -3.70 11.81 -27.12
C GLY A 69 -2.65 12.80 -26.61
N LEU A 70 -1.35 12.55 -26.85
CA LEU A 70 -0.27 13.47 -26.47
C LEU A 70 -0.03 14.61 -27.46
N ALA A 71 -0.66 14.58 -28.64
CA ALA A 71 -0.64 15.71 -29.55
C ALA A 71 -1.51 16.85 -28.98
N SER A 72 -0.86 17.96 -28.60
CA SER A 72 -1.55 19.20 -28.25
C SER A 72 -2.39 19.68 -29.42
N ALA A 73 -3.65 20.05 -29.14
CA ALA A 73 -4.56 20.68 -30.08
C ALA A 73 -4.03 22.01 -30.64
#